data_AF-A0A7C5I8L8-F1
#
_entry.id   AF-A0A7C5I8L8-F1
#
_cell.length_a   1.000
_cell.length_b   1.000
_cell.length_c   1.000
_cell.angle_alpha   90.00
_cell.angle_beta   90.00
_cell.angle_gamma   90.00
#
_symmetry.space_group_name_H-M   'P 1'
#
loop_
_entity.id
_entity.type
_entity.pdbx_description
1 polymer ?
#
loop_
_entity_poly.entity_id
_entity_poly.type
_entity_poly.pdbx_seq_one_letter_code
_entity_poly.pdbx_strand_id
1 'polypeptide(L)' 'MSTSASGLAPSGALEKYEPVIGLEVHVQLATRTKIFCGCPTSFGAPPNTNVCPVCLGLPGA' A
#
# COMPACT_ATOMS: atom_id res chain seq x y z
N MET A 1 18.53 0.90 -23.18
CA MET A 1 18.85 1.99 -22.23
C MET A 1 19.42 1.34 -20.99
N SER A 2 20.75 1.38 -20.84
CA SER A 2 21.45 0.92 -19.64
C SER A 2 21.48 2.08 -18.65
N THR A 3 20.75 1.97 -17.54
CA THR A 3 20.88 2.92 -16.42
C THR A 3 22.01 2.42 -15.53
N SER A 4 23.17 3.06 -15.59
CA SER A 4 24.24 2.83 -14.62
C SER A 4 23.77 3.36 -13.26
N ALA A 5 23.62 2.47 -12.29
CA ALA A 5 23.38 2.82 -10.90
C ALA A 5 24.66 3.41 -10.28
N SER A 6 25.12 4.56 -10.77
CA SER A 6 26.40 5.19 -10.38
C SER A 6 26.34 5.92 -9.02
N GLY A 7 25.43 5.53 -8.12
CA GLY A 7 25.25 6.19 -6.82
C GLY A 7 24.84 5.25 -5.69
N LEU A 8 24.83 3.93 -5.88
CA LEU A 8 24.46 2.97 -4.85
C LEU A 8 25.65 2.09 -4.46
N ALA A 9 25.98 2.17 -3.16
CA ALA A 9 26.97 1.39 -2.39
C ALA A 9 28.47 1.63 -2.72
N PRO A 10 29.34 1.70 -1.69
CA PRO A 10 30.78 1.77 -1.89
C PRO A 10 31.28 0.54 -2.67
N SER A 11 32.19 0.76 -3.61
CA SER A 11 32.63 -0.19 -4.64
C SER A 11 33.11 -1.55 -4.11
N GLY A 12 33.64 -1.62 -2.88
CA GLY A 12 34.06 -2.88 -2.26
C GLY A 12 32.97 -3.67 -1.53
N ALA A 13 31.78 -3.10 -1.30
CA ALA A 13 30.69 -3.77 -0.59
C ALA A 13 29.89 -4.69 -1.52
N LEU A 14 29.64 -4.26 -2.77
CA LEU A 14 28.96 -5.07 -3.78
C LEU A 14 29.83 -6.24 -4.28
N GLU A 15 31.16 -6.15 -4.16
CA GLU A 15 32.08 -7.25 -4.48
C GLU A 15 32.11 -8.33 -3.38
N LYS A 16 31.80 -7.98 -2.12
CA LYS A 16 31.89 -8.88 -0.96
C LYS A 16 30.53 -9.42 -0.50
N TYR A 17 29.44 -8.72 -0.83
CA TYR A 17 28.10 -9.02 -0.33
C TYR A 17 27.06 -8.85 -1.45
N GLU A 18 26.03 -9.69 -1.42
CA GLU A 18 24.90 -9.63 -2.34
C GLU A 18 23.74 -8.83 -1.71
N PRO A 19 23.26 -7.75 -2.35
CA PRO A 19 22.10 -7.01 -1.84
C PRO A 19 20.81 -7.80 -2.06
N VAL A 20 20.13 -8.14 -0.96
CA VAL A 20 18.79 -8.75 -0.99
C VAL A 20 17.78 -7.69 -0.59
N ILE A 21 16.96 -7.24 -1.55
CA ILE A 21 16.01 -6.13 -1.38
C ILE A 21 14.59 -6.67 -1.55
N GLY A 22 13.75 -6.46 -0.54
CA GLY A 22 12.32 -6.73 -0.59
C GLY A 22 11.53 -5.42 -0.69
N LEU A 23 10.49 -5.40 -1.53
CA LEU A 23 9.54 -4.30 -1.61
C LEU A 23 8.15 -4.81 -1.27
N GLU A 24 7.45 -4.10 -0.39
CA GLU A 24 6.03 -4.30 -0.11
C GLU A 24 5.26 -3.09 -0.65
N VAL A 25 4.36 -3.36 -1.60
CA VAL A 25 3.62 -2.30 -2.31
C VAL A 25 2.14 -2.47 -2.04
N HIS A 26 1.52 -1.45 -1.46
CA HIS A 26 0.07 -1.38 -1.30
C HIS A 26 -0.55 -0.52 -2.41
N VAL A 27 -1.55 -1.06 -3.09
CA VAL A 27 -2.34 -0.37 -4.11
C VAL A 27 -3.81 -0.45 -3.72
N GLN A 28 -4.49 0.69 -3.72
CA GLN A 28 -5.94 0.73 -3.52
C GLN A 28 -6.67 0.33 -4.80
N LEU A 29 -7.52 -0.70 -4.72
CA LEU A 29 -8.39 -1.08 -5.84
C LEU A 29 -9.39 0.04 -6.13
N ALA A 30 -9.62 0.33 -7.42
CA ALA A 30 -10.58 1.33 -7.88
C ALA A 30 -12.04 0.82 -7.85
N THR A 31 -12.45 0.20 -6.75
CA THR A 31 -13.83 -0.27 -6.54
C THR A 31 -14.73 0.90 -6.10
N ARG A 32 -16.05 0.78 -6.31
CA ARG A 32 -17.03 1.75 -5.81
C ARG A 32 -17.35 1.57 -4.31
N THR A 33 -17.22 0.36 -3.81
CA THR A 33 -17.52 -0.02 -2.41
C THR A 33 -16.29 -0.64 -1.74
N LYS A 34 -16.29 -0.64 -0.40
CA LYS A 34 -15.26 -1.33 0.40
C LYS A 34 -15.31 -2.84 0.15
N ILE A 35 -14.21 -3.51 0.50
CA ILE A 35 -14.02 -4.94 0.22
C ILE A 35 -15.00 -5.85 0.98
N PHE A 36 -15.40 -5.48 2.20
CA PHE A 36 -16.27 -6.30 3.06
C PHE A 36 -17.64 -5.67 3.35
N CYS A 37 -17.97 -4.51 2.78
CA CYS A 37 -19.26 -3.88 2.99
C CYS A 37 -19.64 -2.92 1.85
N GLY A 38 -20.91 -2.51 1.81
CA GLY A 38 -21.43 -1.61 0.77
C GLY A 38 -21.03 -0.14 0.90
N CYS A 39 -20.23 0.25 1.91
CA CYS A 39 -19.83 1.65 2.08
C CYS A 39 -18.97 2.14 0.89
N PRO A 40 -19.10 3.41 0.47
CA PRO A 40 -18.27 3.96 -0.60
C PRO A 40 -16.77 4.04 -0.25
N THR A 41 -15.94 3.99 -1.30
CA THR A 41 -14.48 4.23 -1.28
C THR A 41 -14.10 5.65 -1.71
N SER A 42 -15.09 6.52 -1.93
CA SER A 42 -14.90 7.89 -2.43
C SER A 42 -14.07 8.76 -1.49
N PHE A 43 -13.18 9.58 -2.05
CA PHE A 43 -12.36 10.54 -1.31
C PHE A 43 -13.16 11.80 -0.92
N GLY A 44 -12.72 12.48 0.14
CA GLY A 44 -13.20 13.83 0.51
C GLY A 44 -14.49 13.92 1.33
N ALA A 45 -15.08 12.79 1.74
CA ALA A 45 -16.26 12.79 2.59
C ALA A 45 -15.93 13.27 4.03
N PRO A 46 -16.88 13.88 4.76
CA PRO A 46 -16.67 14.28 6.15
C PRO A 46 -16.36 13.06 7.05
N PRO A 47 -15.73 13.27 8.23
CA PRO A 47 -15.39 12.18 9.14
C PRO A 47 -16.59 11.28 9.47
N ASN A 48 -16.37 9.97 9.43
CA ASN A 48 -17.36 8.95 9.81
C ASN A 48 -18.69 8.99 9.03
N THR A 49 -18.67 9.45 7.77
CA THR A 49 -19.87 9.44 6.91
C THR A 49 -19.97 8.20 6.01
N ASN A 50 -18.85 7.70 5.50
CA ASN A 50 -18.78 6.47 4.70
C ASN A 50 -18.50 5.24 5.57
N VAL A 51 -19.34 5.01 6.58
CA VAL A 51 -19.17 3.92 7.55
C VAL A 51 -20.46 3.13 7.75
N CYS A 52 -20.33 1.90 8.24
CA CYS A 52 -21.41 1.02 8.66
C CYS A 52 -20.90 0.11 9.78
N PRO A 53 -21.78 -0.66 10.45
CA PRO A 53 -21.39 -1.58 11.52
C PRO A 53 -20.23 -2.52 11.15
N VAL A 54 -20.19 -3.04 9.91
CA VAL A 54 -19.13 -3.95 9.45
C VAL A 54 -17.75 -3.27 9.47
N CYS A 55 -17.61 -2.12 8.81
CA CYS A 55 -16.30 -1.46 8.73
C CYS A 55 -15.93 -0.67 10.00
N LEU A 56 -16.85 -0.56 10.96
CA LEU A 56 -16.56 -0.07 12.31
C LEU A 56 -16.20 -1.21 13.28
N GLY A 57 -16.32 -2.47 12.86
CA GLY A 57 -16.08 -3.62 13.72
C GLY A 57 -17.07 -3.72 14.87
N LEU A 58 -18.33 -3.34 14.64
CA LEU A 58 -19.37 -3.45 15.67
C LEU A 58 -19.80 -4.92 15.87
N PRO A 59 -20.16 -5.33 17.09
CA PRO A 59 -20.60 -6.70 17.36
C PRO A 59 -21.85 -7.09 16.55
N GLY A 60 -21.81 -8.27 15.92
CA GLY A 60 -22.95 -8.84 15.17
C GLY A 60 -23.17 -8.25 13.78
N ALA A 61 -22.21 -7.49 13.26
CA ALA A 61 -22.24 -6.87 11.94
C ALA A 61 -21.72 -7.77 10.82
#